data_AF-A0AAP0L4S8-F1
#
_entry.id   AF-A0AAP0L4S8-F1
#
_cell.length_a   1.000
_cell.length_b   1.000
_cell.length_c   1.000
_cell.angle_alpha   90.00
_cell.angle_beta   90.00
_cell.angle_gamma   90.00
#
_symmetry.space_group_name_H-M   'P 1'
#
loop_
_entity.id
_entity.type
_entity.pdbx_description
1 polymer ?
#
loop_
_entity_poly.entity_id
_entity_poly.type
_entity_poly.pdbx_seq_one_letter_code
_entity_poly.pdbx_strand_id
1 'polypeptide(L)'
;MFSYADRTTERLKGNFVALSMHKFCSNVVEKILHNASIGKVRDIINEIVEDPNVLELFEDCYGNFVIQKALTTTAKVNLSLNYLKKNPLSASYIYF
;
A
#
# COMPACT_ATOMS: atom_id res chain seq x y z
N MET A 1 21.05 4.01 13.22
CA MET A 1 20.58 2.64 13.53
C MET A 1 19.39 2.37 12.62
N PHE A 2 19.49 1.43 11.67
CA PHE A 2 18.34 1.10 10.81
C PHE A 2 17.18 0.60 11.67
N SER A 3 15.99 1.12 11.41
CA SER A 3 14.80 0.78 12.18
C SER A 3 14.47 -0.71 12.03
N TYR A 4 13.77 -1.30 13.01
CA TYR A 4 13.26 -2.67 12.88
C TYR A 4 12.37 -2.83 11.63
N ALA A 5 11.66 -1.77 11.25
CA ALA A 5 10.87 -1.71 10.03
C ALA A 5 11.76 -1.89 8.79
N ASP A 6 12.89 -1.18 8.68
CA ASP A 6 13.79 -1.28 7.52
C ASP A 6 14.33 -2.71 7.34
N ARG A 7 14.72 -3.39 8.44
CA ARG A 7 15.17 -4.80 8.37
C ARG A 7 14.06 -5.76 7.94
N THR A 8 12.83 -5.47 8.35
CA THR A 8 11.67 -6.27 7.97
C THR A 8 11.32 -6.07 6.50
N THR A 9 11.41 -4.83 6.00
CA THR A 9 11.21 -4.50 4.59
C THR A 9 12.09 -5.35 3.67
N GLU A 10 13.39 -5.47 3.97
CA GLU A 10 14.31 -6.28 3.17
C GLU A 10 13.89 -7.75 3.07
N ARG A 11 13.30 -8.31 4.14
CA ARG A 11 12.88 -9.71 4.16
C ARG A 11 11.59 -9.97 3.39
N LEU A 12 10.80 -8.93 3.13
CA LEU A 12 9.49 -9.01 2.48
C LEU A 12 9.51 -8.54 1.03
N LYS A 13 10.65 -8.04 0.55
CA LYS A 13 10.85 -7.58 -0.82
C LYS A 13 10.45 -8.65 -1.85
N GLY A 14 9.85 -8.22 -2.94
CA GLY A 14 9.31 -9.03 -4.03
C GLY A 14 7.94 -9.65 -3.74
N ASN A 15 7.32 -9.33 -2.60
CA ASN A 15 6.04 -9.93 -2.18
C ASN A 15 5.03 -8.89 -1.68
N PHE A 16 5.29 -7.58 -1.83
CA PHE A 16 4.43 -6.57 -1.19
C PHE A 16 2.99 -6.60 -1.70
N VAL A 17 2.73 -6.90 -2.97
CA VAL A 17 1.35 -7.03 -3.49
C VAL A 17 0.64 -8.23 -2.87
N ALA A 18 1.24 -9.42 -2.91
CA ALA A 18 0.66 -10.62 -2.32
C ALA A 18 0.43 -10.48 -0.80
N LEU A 19 1.38 -9.88 -0.08
CA LEU A 19 1.27 -9.62 1.36
C LEU A 19 0.18 -8.59 1.68
N SER A 20 -0.05 -7.62 0.79
CA SER A 20 -1.09 -6.60 0.96
C SER A 20 -2.49 -7.17 0.89
N MET A 21 -2.70 -8.25 0.14
CA MET A 21 -4.00 -8.93 0.03
C MET A 21 -4.22 -9.99 1.12
N HIS A 22 -3.22 -10.27 1.94
CA HIS A 22 -3.36 -11.25 3.01
C HIS A 22 -3.87 -10.60 4.31
N LYS A 23 -4.97 -11.12 4.85
CA LYS A 23 -5.71 -10.61 6.04
C LYS A 23 -4.84 -10.08 7.19
N PHE A 24 -3.76 -10.79 7.52
CA PHE A 24 -2.90 -10.42 8.64
C PHE A 24 -1.64 -9.65 8.19
N CYS A 25 -1.18 -9.88 6.97
CA CYS A 25 0.05 -9.26 6.47
C CYS A 25 -0.19 -7.85 5.95
N SER A 26 -1.40 -7.53 5.47
CA SER A 26 -1.79 -6.17 5.09
C SER A 26 -1.48 -5.15 6.19
N ASN A 27 -1.87 -5.47 7.43
CA ASN A 27 -1.58 -4.67 8.63
C ASN A 27 -0.08 -4.49 8.89
N VAL A 28 0.73 -5.50 8.54
CA VAL A 28 2.19 -5.42 8.66
C VAL A 28 2.75 -4.49 7.60
N VAL A 29 2.29 -4.61 6.35
CA VAL A 29 2.70 -3.72 5.25
C VAL A 29 2.34 -2.26 5.56
N GLU A 30 1.14 -1.99 6.08
CA GLU A 30 0.74 -0.64 6.51
C GLU A 30 1.65 -0.08 7.61
N LYS A 31 1.99 -0.89 8.62
CA LYS A 31 2.91 -0.48 9.69
C LYS A 31 4.32 -0.22 9.15
N ILE A 32 4.78 -0.99 8.16
CA ILE A 32 6.07 -0.74 7.51
C ILE A 32 6.01 0.57 6.73
N LEU A 33 4.95 0.79 5.93
CA LEU A 33 4.75 2.04 5.18
C LEU A 33 4.71 3.28 6.08
N HIS A 34 4.29 3.14 7.34
CA HIS A 34 4.28 4.24 8.31
C HIS A 34 5.64 4.46 9.00
N ASN A 35 6.37 3.39 9.33
CA ASN A 35 7.52 3.46 10.25
C ASN A 35 8.89 3.28 9.56
N ALA A 36 8.93 2.79 8.33
CA ALA A 36 10.17 2.62 7.59
C ALA A 36 10.73 3.97 7.13
N SER A 37 12.02 4.01 6.85
CA SER A 37 12.66 5.17 6.26
C SER A 37 12.06 5.54 4.90
N ILE A 38 12.09 6.82 4.53
CA ILE A 38 11.52 7.31 3.25
C ILE A 38 12.09 6.54 2.04
N GLY A 39 13.38 6.20 2.08
CA GLY A 39 14.00 5.37 1.03
C GLY A 39 13.36 3.99 0.92
N LYS A 40 13.12 3.31 2.04
CA LYS A 40 12.47 1.99 2.06
C LYS A 40 11.00 2.05 1.67
N VAL A 41 10.29 3.07 2.12
CA VAL A 41 8.91 3.33 1.69
C VAL A 41 8.85 3.50 0.17
N ARG A 42 9.77 4.27 -0.41
CA ARG A 42 9.87 4.43 -1.87
C ARG A 42 10.16 3.09 -2.57
N ASP A 43 11.06 2.27 -2.04
CA ASP A 43 11.35 0.94 -2.58
C ASP A 43 10.08 0.06 -2.62
N ILE A 44 9.28 0.07 -1.54
CA ILE A 44 8.02 -0.69 -1.44
C ILE A 44 7.00 -0.18 -2.46
N ILE A 45 6.81 1.14 -2.57
CA ILE A 45 5.85 1.72 -3.51
C ILE A 45 6.24 1.41 -4.95
N ASN A 46 7.52 1.51 -5.30
CA ASN A 46 7.97 1.15 -6.64
C ASN A 46 7.63 -0.31 -6.95
N GLU A 47 7.91 -1.24 -6.02
CA GLU A 47 7.55 -2.65 -6.18
C GLU A 47 6.05 -2.85 -6.39
N ILE A 48 5.21 -2.19 -5.59
CA ILE A 48 3.75 -2.29 -5.71
C ILE A 48 3.27 -1.75 -7.07
N VAL A 49 3.80 -0.61 -7.53
CA VAL A 49 3.35 0.04 -8.77
C VAL A 49 3.85 -0.68 -10.03
N GLU A 50 5.01 -1.34 -9.95
CA GLU A 50 5.57 -2.13 -11.04
C GLU A 50 4.95 -3.54 -11.15
N ASP A 51 4.22 -3.99 -10.13
CA ASP A 51 3.56 -5.30 -10.12
C ASP A 51 2.36 -5.32 -11.09
N PRO A 52 2.24 -6.35 -11.97
CA PRO A 52 1.13 -6.45 -12.92
C PRO A 52 -0.25 -6.56 -12.25
N ASN A 53 -0.31 -7.01 -11.00
CA ASN A 53 -1.55 -7.23 -10.25
C ASN A 53 -1.91 -6.03 -9.35
N VAL A 54 -1.23 -4.89 -9.48
CA VAL A 54 -1.49 -3.69 -8.65
C VAL A 54 -2.95 -3.25 -8.66
N LEU A 55 -3.67 -3.45 -9.76
CA LEU A 55 -5.09 -3.09 -9.87
C LEU A 55 -5.99 -3.95 -8.97
N GLU A 56 -5.60 -5.20 -8.71
CA GLU A 56 -6.34 -6.11 -7.82
C GLU A 56 -6.38 -5.58 -6.39
N LEU A 57 -5.36 -4.83 -5.96
CA LEU A 57 -5.33 -4.21 -4.63
C LEU A 57 -6.49 -3.25 -4.42
N PHE A 58 -7.02 -2.60 -5.46
CA PHE A 58 -8.13 -1.65 -5.29
C PHE A 58 -9.46 -2.33 -4.99
N GLU A 59 -9.61 -3.60 -5.39
CA GLU A 59 -10.84 -4.38 -5.21
C GLU A 59 -10.71 -5.42 -4.09
N ASP A 60 -9.49 -5.71 -3.64
CA ASP A 60 -9.24 -6.66 -2.56
C ASP A 60 -9.77 -6.19 -1.20
N CYS A 61 -10.20 -7.15 -0.37
CA CYS A 61 -10.78 -6.92 0.95
C CYS A 61 -9.81 -6.28 1.96
N TYR A 62 -8.50 -6.37 1.71
CA TYR A 62 -7.43 -5.87 2.58
C TYR A 62 -6.44 -4.97 1.83
N GLY A 63 -6.11 -5.32 0.59
CA GLY A 63 -5.18 -4.59 -0.27
C GLY A 63 -5.57 -3.14 -0.50
N ASN A 64 -6.87 -2.85 -0.48
CA ASN A 64 -7.37 -1.49 -0.72
C ASN A 64 -6.87 -0.51 0.35
N PHE A 65 -6.72 -0.96 1.59
CA PHE A 65 -6.19 -0.14 2.68
C PHE A 65 -4.70 0.12 2.51
N VAL A 66 -3.96 -0.89 2.02
CA VAL A 66 -2.53 -0.78 1.80
C VAL A 66 -2.22 0.16 0.65
N ILE A 67 -2.91 0.05 -0.49
CA ILE A 67 -2.69 0.96 -1.63
C ILE A 67 -3.09 2.39 -1.28
N GLN A 68 -4.18 2.58 -0.52
CA GLN A 68 -4.54 3.89 0.01
C GLN A 68 -3.47 4.46 0.95
N LYS A 69 -2.89 3.64 1.84
CA LYS A 69 -1.79 4.04 2.71
C LYS A 69 -0.55 4.42 1.90
N ALA A 70 -0.14 3.59 0.95
CA ALA A 70 1.01 3.83 0.08
C ALA A 70 0.86 5.15 -0.69
N LEU A 71 -0.33 5.40 -1.25
CA LEU A 71 -0.69 6.64 -1.91
C LEU A 71 -0.69 7.84 -0.95
N THR A 72 -1.15 7.68 0.29
CA THR A 72 -1.18 8.77 1.28
C THR A 72 0.22 9.11 1.79
N THR A 73 1.08 8.11 1.95
CA THR A 73 2.47 8.29 2.38
C THR A 73 3.32 8.95 1.28
N THR A 74 3.01 8.72 0.01
CA THR A 74 3.71 9.32 -1.14
C THR A 74 3.11 10.63 -1.60
N ALA A 75 1.78 10.74 -1.54
CA ALA A 75 1.01 11.89 -1.96
C ALA A 75 0.19 12.43 -0.79
N LYS A 76 0.55 13.62 -0.33
CA LYS A 76 -0.52 14.62 -0.15
C LYS A 76 -1.13 14.89 -1.53
N VAL A 77 -2.20 14.14 -1.85
CA VAL A 77 -3.20 14.33 -2.91
C VAL A 77 -2.79 13.98 -4.34
N ASN A 78 -3.53 13.06 -4.99
CA ASN A 78 -4.20 13.24 -6.31
C ASN A 78 -4.72 11.92 -6.92
N LEU A 79 -4.11 10.77 -6.65
CA LEU A 79 -4.49 9.50 -7.27
C LEU A 79 -5.80 8.93 -6.70
N SER A 80 -5.95 8.95 -5.37
CA SER A 80 -7.19 8.51 -4.70
C SER A 80 -8.40 9.31 -5.17
N LEU A 81 -8.26 10.63 -5.34
CA LEU A 81 -9.34 11.48 -5.84
C LEU A 81 -9.73 11.16 -7.28
N ASN A 82 -8.77 10.87 -8.17
CA ASN A 82 -9.07 10.57 -9.56
C ASN A 82 -9.74 9.19 -9.74
N TYR A 83 -9.34 8.19 -8.94
CA TYR A 83 -9.99 6.89 -8.96
C TYR A 83 -11.40 6.94 -8.35
N LEU A 84 -11.57 7.62 -7.21
CA LEU A 84 -12.88 7.83 -6.57
C LEU A 84 -13.83 8.65 -7.45
N LYS A 85 -13.33 9.68 -8.16
CA LYS A 85 -14.10 10.46 -9.14
C LYS A 85 -14.54 9.65 -10.35
N LYS A 86 -13.74 8.66 -10.78
CA LYS A 86 -14.08 7.78 -11.90
C LYS A 86 -14.99 6.61 -11.52
N ASN A 87 -14.99 6.19 -10.25
CA ASN A 87 -15.76 5.04 -9.76
C ASN A 87 -16.55 5.37 -8.48
N PRO A 88 -17.71 6.05 -8.59
CA PRO A 88 -18.49 6.54 -7.45
C PRO A 88 -18.93 5.45 -6.45
N LEU A 89 -19.09 4.21 -6.90
CA LEU A 89 -19.49 3.06 -6.06
C LEU A 89 -18.36 2.54 -5.15
N SER A 90 -17.10 2.86 -5.45
CA SER A 90 -15.96 2.54 -4.57
C SER A 90 -15.88 3.49 -3.36
N ALA A 91 -16.42 4.71 -3.49
CA ALA A 91 -16.43 5.70 -2.41
C ALA A 91 -17.30 5.28 -1.22
N SER A 92 -18.34 4.46 -1.44
CA SER A 92 -19.19 3.90 -0.38
C SER A 92 -18.50 2.85 0.50
N TYR A 93 -17.39 2.25 0.03
CA TYR A 93 -16.65 1.22 0.77
C TYR A 93 -15.56 1.77 1.70
N ILE A 94 -15.23 3.06 1.60
CA ILE A 94 -14.09 3.68 2.32
C ILE A 94 -14.56 4.64 3.44
N TYR A 95 -15.87 4.90 3.58
CA TYR A 95 -16.44 5.83 4.59
C TYR A 95 -17.09 5.14 5.81
N PHE A 96 -16.76 3.87 6.08
CA PHE A 96 -17.04 3.18 7.35
C PHE A 96 -15.75 2.59 7.92
#